data_AF-A0A9D7CT24-F1
#
_entry.id   AF-A0A9D7CT24-F1
#
_cell.length_a   1.000
_cell.length_b   1.000
_cell.length_c   1.000
_cell.angle_alpha   90.00
_cell.angle_beta   90.00
_cell.angle_gamma   90.00
#
_symmetry.space_group_name_H-M   'P 1'
#
loop_
_entity.id
_entity.type
_entity.pdbx_description
1 polymer ?
#
loop_
_entity_poly.entity_id
_entity_poly.type
_entity_poly.pdbx_seq_one_letter_code
_entity_poly.pdbx_strand_id
1 'polypeptide(L)'
;MNRFVSNAGAGIRARAWALALRAALGTVALGAAVSVSGQASASVSIAVQFDELVERSKAVAVIVPIEQRSVWEGRSIITYTRVQIDDGIAGDATSGREVWVVTRGGVVGEIAQHVDGEPVLRVGRPSLAFLREDIIGDKAAQASGVYIVTARAQGIFPIVTESDKRKKLVSSAALGMLYPPRAKVPMVQKALAREVLEDKSVDEARESIRSAWRRIHVKR
;
A
#
# COMPACT_ATOMS: atom_id res chain seq x y z
N MET A 1 58.93 84.09 2.95
CA MET A 1 60.02 83.83 3.92
C MET A 1 60.32 82.34 3.95
N ASN A 2 61.61 82.01 3.72
CA ASN A 2 62.30 80.72 3.94
C ASN A 2 61.84 79.45 3.21
N ARG A 3 62.69 78.56 2.69
CA ARG A 3 64.10 78.48 2.22
C ARG A 3 64.34 76.97 1.90
N PHE A 4 65.38 76.66 1.12
CA PHE A 4 66.03 75.33 0.90
C PHE A 4 65.26 74.31 0.03
N VAL A 5 65.64 74.02 -1.23
CA VAL A 5 66.86 73.38 -1.80
C VAL A 5 66.93 71.85 -1.58
N SER A 6 66.69 71.13 -2.68
CA SER A 6 67.35 69.94 -3.28
C SER A 6 68.05 68.91 -2.36
N ASN A 7 67.75 67.61 -2.52
CA ASN A 7 68.58 66.71 -3.34
C ASN A 7 68.08 65.24 -3.40
N ALA A 8 68.37 64.64 -4.55
CA ALA A 8 68.74 63.22 -4.80
C ALA A 8 67.70 62.13 -4.48
N GLY A 9 67.49 61.11 -5.32
CA GLY A 9 68.17 60.72 -6.54
C GLY A 9 67.65 59.34 -6.98
N ALA A 10 67.94 58.99 -8.23
CA ALA A 10 68.12 57.64 -8.79
C ALA A 10 67.19 56.52 -8.27
N GLY A 11 66.30 55.93 -9.05
CA GLY A 11 66.54 55.42 -10.39
C GLY A 11 66.41 53.89 -10.37
N ILE A 12 65.64 53.37 -11.34
CA ILE A 12 65.91 52.14 -12.06
C ILE A 12 65.62 50.80 -11.33
N ARG A 13 64.77 49.98 -11.99
CA ARG A 13 64.66 48.50 -11.93
C ARG A 13 64.10 47.93 -10.63
N ALA A 14 63.51 46.74 -10.58
CA ALA A 14 62.95 45.78 -11.50
C ALA A 14 62.54 44.61 -10.60
N ARG A 15 61.45 43.92 -10.97
CA ARG A 15 61.28 42.46 -10.81
C ARG A 15 61.36 41.83 -9.40
N ALA A 16 60.35 40.99 -9.16
CA ALA A 16 60.45 39.75 -8.39
C ALA A 16 60.56 39.90 -6.87
N TRP A 17 59.41 40.11 -6.23
CA TRP A 17 59.10 39.48 -4.95
C TRP A 17 57.98 38.48 -5.25
N ALA A 18 58.30 37.30 -5.80
CA ALA A 18 58.71 36.13 -5.03
C ALA A 18 57.75 35.87 -3.86
N LEU A 19 56.87 34.91 -4.09
CA LEU A 19 56.13 34.13 -3.12
C LEU A 19 56.92 33.94 -1.80
N ALA A 20 56.27 34.22 -0.68
CA ALA A 20 56.02 33.26 0.41
C ALA A 20 55.60 34.00 1.69
N LEU A 21 54.77 33.35 2.51
CA LEU A 21 54.21 33.83 3.78
C LEU A 21 53.01 34.80 3.75
N ARG A 22 51.89 34.31 3.20
CA ARG A 22 50.59 34.44 3.91
C ARG A 22 49.90 33.08 4.02
N ALA A 23 50.61 32.14 4.63
CA ALA A 23 50.01 30.95 5.20
C ALA A 23 49.29 31.36 6.50
N ALA A 24 47.96 31.49 6.45
CA ALA A 24 47.00 31.31 7.56
C ALA A 24 45.66 31.97 7.21
N LEU A 25 44.92 31.39 6.25
CA LEU A 25 43.48 31.58 5.99
C LEU A 25 43.16 30.60 4.85
N GLY A 26 43.18 29.30 5.14
CA GLY A 26 41.96 28.57 5.49
C GLY A 26 41.45 27.84 4.24
N THR A 27 42.11 26.74 3.86
CA THR A 27 41.52 25.37 3.95
C THR A 27 40.14 25.27 3.27
N VAL A 28 40.08 24.84 2.01
CA VAL A 28 39.79 23.44 1.60
C VAL A 28 38.27 23.13 1.56
N ALA A 29 37.86 22.55 0.42
CA ALA A 29 36.57 21.90 0.11
C ALA A 29 35.38 22.86 -0.11
N LEU A 30 34.93 23.16 -1.33
CA LEU A 30 34.27 22.24 -2.27
C LEU A 30 33.39 21.19 -1.57
N GLY A 31 32.08 21.42 -1.55
CA GLY A 31 31.08 20.36 -1.32
C GLY A 31 30.32 20.44 0.01
N ALA A 32 29.35 21.34 0.09
CA ALA A 32 28.25 21.20 1.05
C ALA A 32 26.92 21.52 0.36
N ALA A 33 26.63 20.78 -0.72
CA ALA A 33 25.24 20.53 -1.07
C ALA A 33 24.68 19.63 0.03
N VAL A 34 24.09 20.24 1.08
CA VAL A 34 23.32 19.52 2.08
C VAL A 34 22.05 19.05 1.38
N SER A 35 22.17 17.92 0.71
CA SER A 35 21.03 17.12 0.28
C SER A 35 20.28 16.74 1.55
N VAL A 36 19.23 17.48 1.87
CA VAL A 36 18.19 17.00 2.78
C VAL A 36 17.57 15.81 2.07
N SER A 37 18.14 14.63 2.31
CA SER A 37 17.52 13.36 1.99
C SER A 37 16.28 13.28 2.86
N GLY A 38 15.16 13.77 2.34
CA GLY A 38 13.86 13.43 2.90
C GLY A 38 13.84 11.92 3.01
N GLN A 39 13.73 11.39 4.24
CA GLN A 39 13.51 9.97 4.44
C GLN A 39 12.28 9.63 3.60
N ALA A 40 12.51 8.93 2.49
CA ALA A 40 11.44 8.32 1.73
C ALA A 40 10.82 7.30 2.68
N SER A 41 9.71 7.70 3.31
CA SER A 41 8.89 6.81 4.14
C SER A 41 8.23 5.82 3.20
N ALA A 42 8.95 4.75 2.86
CA ALA A 42 8.38 3.64 2.13
C ALA A 42 7.41 2.92 3.08
N SER A 43 6.12 3.06 2.83
CA SER A 43 5.09 2.30 3.54
C SER A 43 5.25 0.83 3.16
N VAL A 44 5.84 0.04 4.06
CA VAL A 44 6.06 -1.39 3.82
C VAL A 44 4.78 -2.15 4.11
N SER A 45 4.20 -2.76 3.08
CA SER A 45 3.11 -3.71 3.26
C SER A 45 3.67 -5.07 3.66
N ILE A 46 3.36 -5.52 4.88
CA ILE A 46 3.77 -6.84 5.37
C ILE A 46 2.80 -7.89 4.81
N ALA A 47 3.34 -8.97 4.24
CA ALA A 47 2.53 -10.05 3.71
C ALA A 47 1.74 -10.75 4.84
N VAL A 48 0.43 -10.91 4.62
CA VAL A 48 -0.48 -11.50 5.60
C VAL A 48 -0.48 -13.02 5.48
N GLN A 49 -0.46 -13.70 6.62
CA GLN A 49 -0.53 -15.16 6.69
C GLN A 49 -1.94 -15.65 6.36
N PHE A 50 -2.07 -16.82 5.73
CA PHE A 50 -3.37 -17.36 5.36
C PHE A 50 -4.29 -17.59 6.57
N ASP A 51 -3.76 -18.22 7.62
CA ASP A 51 -4.52 -18.48 8.85
C ASP A 51 -4.97 -17.17 9.53
N GLU A 52 -4.13 -16.13 9.52
CA GLU A 52 -4.47 -14.80 10.05
C GLU A 52 -5.57 -14.12 9.23
N LEU A 53 -5.55 -14.26 7.91
CA LEU A 53 -6.58 -13.74 7.02
C LEU A 53 -7.93 -14.41 7.28
N VAL A 54 -7.94 -15.73 7.43
CA VAL A 54 -9.12 -16.52 7.78
C VAL A 54 -9.65 -16.12 9.15
N GLU A 55 -8.80 -16.08 10.18
CA GLU A 55 -9.16 -15.74 11.57
C GLU A 55 -9.79 -14.35 11.71
N ARG A 56 -9.29 -13.36 10.96
CA ARG A 56 -9.79 -11.97 11.04
C ARG A 56 -11.05 -11.72 10.24
N SER A 57 -11.50 -12.69 9.46
CA SER A 57 -12.66 -12.54 8.59
C SER A 57 -13.93 -13.04 9.28
N LYS A 58 -15.05 -12.37 8.99
CA LYS A 58 -16.40 -12.80 9.39
C LYS A 58 -17.10 -13.60 8.28
N ALA A 59 -16.71 -13.35 7.04
CA ALA A 59 -17.26 -14.00 5.87
C ALA A 59 -16.17 -14.16 4.80
N VAL A 60 -16.26 -15.23 4.02
CA VAL A 60 -15.44 -15.41 2.81
C VAL A 60 -16.35 -15.81 1.67
N ALA A 61 -16.24 -15.10 0.54
CA ALA A 61 -17.19 -15.21 -0.56
C ALA A 61 -16.57 -14.91 -1.91
N VAL A 62 -17.15 -15.50 -2.97
CA VAL A 62 -17.03 -14.95 -4.32
C VAL A 62 -18.07 -13.83 -4.46
N ILE A 63 -17.58 -12.62 -4.72
CA ILE A 63 -18.39 -11.43 -4.86
C ILE A 63 -18.35 -10.89 -6.27
N VAL A 64 -19.47 -10.33 -6.72
CA VAL A 64 -19.61 -9.60 -7.99
C VAL A 64 -20.08 -8.19 -7.68
N PRO A 65 -19.23 -7.17 -7.88
CA PRO A 65 -19.64 -5.77 -7.73
C PRO A 65 -20.71 -5.39 -8.75
N ILE A 66 -21.85 -4.88 -8.29
CA ILE A 66 -23.02 -4.49 -9.11
C ILE A 66 -22.98 -3.00 -9.42
N GLU A 67 -22.73 -2.17 -8.40
CA GLU A 67 -22.65 -0.73 -8.53
C GLU A 67 -21.63 -0.16 -7.54
N GLN A 68 -21.15 1.03 -7.84
CA GLN A 68 -20.18 1.73 -7.02
C GLN A 68 -20.51 3.22 -7.00
N ARG A 69 -20.42 3.83 -5.81
CA ARG A 69 -20.53 5.27 -5.63
C ARG A 69 -19.44 5.77 -4.70
N SER A 70 -18.76 6.84 -5.10
CA SER A 70 -17.76 7.50 -4.25
C SER A 70 -18.32 8.81 -3.72
N VAL A 71 -18.04 9.11 -2.45
CA VAL A 71 -18.49 10.33 -1.79
C VAL A 71 -17.37 10.88 -0.91
N TRP A 72 -17.38 12.19 -0.69
CA TRP A 72 -16.55 12.80 0.34
C TRP A 72 -17.11 12.49 1.73
N GLU A 73 -16.27 11.96 2.61
CA GLU A 73 -16.54 11.84 4.03
C GLU A 73 -15.37 12.44 4.82
N GLY A 74 -15.64 13.54 5.51
CA GLY A 74 -14.61 14.39 6.09
C GLY A 74 -13.60 14.84 5.02
N ARG A 75 -12.36 14.34 5.14
CA ARG A 75 -11.22 14.70 4.27
C ARG A 75 -10.84 13.62 3.27
N SER A 76 -11.59 12.52 3.20
CA SER A 76 -11.27 11.38 2.34
C SER A 76 -12.45 11.03 1.46
N ILE A 77 -12.16 10.58 0.24
CA ILE A 77 -13.13 9.92 -0.61
C ILE A 77 -13.31 8.49 -0.10
N ILE A 78 -14.57 8.09 0.10
CA ILE A 78 -14.97 6.74 0.44
C ILE A 78 -15.81 6.19 -0.70
N THR A 79 -15.51 4.96 -1.09
CA THR A 79 -16.20 4.24 -2.15
C THR A 79 -17.07 3.16 -1.55
N TYR A 80 -18.38 3.27 -1.77
CA TYR A 80 -19.37 2.28 -1.43
C TYR A 80 -19.64 1.41 -2.66
N THR A 81 -19.41 0.12 -2.53
CA THR A 81 -19.65 -0.85 -3.59
C THR A 81 -20.72 -1.83 -3.15
N ARG A 82 -21.85 -1.88 -3.87
CA ARG A 82 -22.86 -2.93 -3.66
C ARG A 82 -22.38 -4.17 -4.38
N VAL A 83 -22.27 -5.28 -3.68
CA VAL A 83 -21.78 -6.54 -4.23
C VAL A 83 -22.82 -7.63 -4.03
N GLN A 84 -22.99 -8.46 -5.05
CA GLN A 84 -23.74 -9.71 -4.94
C GLN A 84 -22.78 -10.80 -4.49
N ILE A 85 -23.18 -11.61 -3.51
CA ILE A 85 -22.48 -12.83 -3.13
C ILE A 85 -22.94 -13.91 -4.11
N ASP A 86 -22.05 -14.31 -5.03
CA ASP A 86 -22.31 -15.38 -5.98
C ASP A 86 -22.18 -16.75 -5.28
N ASP A 87 -21.11 -16.91 -4.50
CA ASP A 87 -20.85 -18.12 -3.71
C ASP A 87 -20.34 -17.79 -2.30
N GLY A 88 -21.12 -18.19 -1.28
CA GLY A 88 -20.73 -18.14 0.12
C GLY A 88 -19.84 -19.32 0.51
N ILE A 89 -18.56 -19.05 0.79
CA ILE A 89 -17.57 -20.10 1.04
C ILE A 89 -17.52 -20.46 2.52
N ALA A 90 -17.50 -19.45 3.39
CA ALA A 90 -17.38 -19.60 4.84
C ALA A 90 -17.94 -18.41 5.62
N GLY A 91 -18.24 -18.63 6.90
CA GLY A 91 -18.78 -17.62 7.81
C GLY A 91 -20.18 -17.18 7.44
N ASP A 92 -20.48 -15.89 7.63
CA ASP A 92 -21.82 -15.31 7.41
C ASP A 92 -22.14 -15.05 5.92
N ALA A 93 -21.27 -15.50 5.00
CA ALA A 93 -21.47 -15.36 3.57
C ALA A 93 -22.63 -16.23 3.08
N THR A 94 -23.73 -15.61 2.68
CA THR A 94 -24.91 -16.31 2.11
C THR A 94 -25.00 -16.04 0.61
N SER A 95 -24.96 -17.08 -0.22
CA SER A 95 -25.13 -16.96 -1.67
C SER A 95 -26.45 -16.30 -2.06
N GLY A 96 -26.44 -15.48 -3.10
CA GLY A 96 -27.60 -14.72 -3.58
C GLY A 96 -27.89 -13.44 -2.80
N ARG A 97 -27.22 -13.21 -1.66
CA ARG A 97 -27.40 -11.98 -0.86
C ARG A 97 -26.59 -10.83 -1.46
N GLU A 98 -27.13 -9.61 -1.33
CA GLU A 98 -26.38 -8.39 -1.59
C GLU A 98 -25.88 -7.75 -0.29
N VAL A 99 -24.65 -7.26 -0.32
CA VAL A 99 -24.02 -6.56 0.81
C VAL A 99 -23.26 -5.33 0.32
N TRP A 100 -22.96 -4.40 1.23
CA TRP A 100 -22.12 -3.26 0.92
C TRP A 100 -20.68 -3.55 1.32
N VAL A 101 -19.74 -3.31 0.40
CA VAL A 101 -18.30 -3.32 0.67
C VAL A 101 -17.75 -1.91 0.52
N VAL A 102 -17.07 -1.43 1.55
CA VAL A 102 -16.51 -0.09 1.61
C VAL A 102 -15.00 -0.13 1.40
N THR A 103 -14.50 0.78 0.56
CA THR A 103 -13.08 0.96 0.29
C THR A 103 -12.70 2.44 0.36
N ARG A 104 -11.46 2.75 0.70
CA ARG A 104 -10.93 4.13 0.69
C ARG A 104 -10.50 4.58 -0.70
N GLY A 105 -10.59 5.88 -0.96
CA GLY A 105 -10.33 6.44 -2.27
C GLY A 105 -11.51 6.28 -3.22
N GLY A 106 -11.30 6.63 -4.48
CA GLY A 106 -12.35 6.69 -5.51
C GLY A 106 -12.29 7.97 -6.32
N VAL A 107 -13.38 8.29 -7.02
CA VAL A 107 -13.47 9.47 -7.88
C VAL A 107 -14.78 10.22 -7.60
N VAL A 108 -14.68 11.51 -7.32
CA VAL A 108 -15.84 12.40 -7.13
C VAL A 108 -15.69 13.61 -8.04
N GLY A 109 -16.54 13.70 -9.06
CA GLY A 109 -16.37 14.69 -10.13
C GLY A 109 -15.01 14.53 -10.81
N GLU A 110 -14.24 15.60 -10.83
CA GLU A 110 -12.88 15.63 -11.43
C GLU A 110 -11.77 15.20 -10.46
N ILE A 111 -12.09 14.91 -9.19
CA ILE A 111 -11.09 14.57 -8.17
C ILE A 111 -11.01 13.07 -7.98
N ALA A 112 -9.84 12.50 -8.25
CA ALA A 112 -9.51 11.12 -7.94
C ALA A 112 -8.60 11.06 -6.70
N GLN A 113 -8.94 10.18 -5.76
CA GLN A 113 -8.09 9.82 -4.64
C GLN A 113 -7.68 8.35 -4.76
N HIS A 114 -6.39 8.10 -4.92
CA HIS A 114 -5.82 6.77 -4.83
C HIS A 114 -5.31 6.50 -3.42
N VAL A 115 -5.49 5.27 -2.93
CA VAL A 115 -4.97 4.85 -1.63
C VAL A 115 -4.21 3.54 -1.82
N ASP A 116 -2.90 3.60 -1.63
CA ASP A 116 -2.01 2.44 -1.83
C ASP A 116 -2.41 1.27 -0.93
N GLY A 117 -2.43 0.06 -1.49
CA GLY A 117 -2.79 -1.16 -0.78
C GLY A 117 -4.29 -1.32 -0.51
N GLU A 118 -5.14 -0.43 -1.02
CA GLU A 118 -6.60 -0.54 -0.91
C GLU A 118 -7.17 -1.48 -2.00
N PRO A 119 -8.14 -2.34 -1.67
CA PRO A 119 -8.76 -3.21 -2.68
C PRO A 119 -9.48 -2.38 -3.75
N VAL A 120 -9.34 -2.80 -5.01
CA VAL A 120 -10.05 -2.20 -6.14
C VAL A 120 -11.11 -3.18 -6.61
N LEU A 121 -12.36 -2.84 -6.37
CA LEU A 121 -13.52 -3.58 -6.88
C LEU A 121 -13.88 -3.02 -8.26
N ARG A 122 -13.99 -3.89 -9.26
CA ARG A 122 -14.41 -3.51 -10.60
C ARG A 122 -15.81 -4.05 -10.84
N VAL A 123 -16.74 -3.17 -11.20
CA VAL A 123 -18.13 -3.53 -11.54
C VAL A 123 -18.14 -4.66 -12.59
N GLY A 124 -18.94 -5.70 -12.32
CA GLY A 124 -19.08 -6.88 -13.16
C GLY A 124 -17.89 -7.85 -13.16
N ARG A 125 -16.84 -7.61 -12.37
CA ARG A 125 -15.67 -8.50 -12.30
C ARG A 125 -15.68 -9.31 -11.00
N PRO A 126 -15.82 -10.64 -11.07
CA PRO A 126 -15.87 -11.49 -9.89
C PRO A 126 -14.52 -11.50 -9.16
N SER A 127 -14.56 -11.58 -7.84
CA SER A 127 -13.37 -11.71 -6.99
C SER A 127 -13.70 -12.56 -5.77
N LEU A 128 -12.74 -13.35 -5.31
CA LEU A 128 -12.79 -13.95 -3.98
C LEU A 128 -12.40 -12.87 -2.96
N ALA A 129 -13.23 -12.64 -1.95
CA ALA A 129 -12.98 -11.65 -0.93
C ALA A 129 -13.11 -12.23 0.49
N PHE A 130 -12.16 -11.86 1.33
CA PHE A 130 -12.20 -12.02 2.77
C PHE A 130 -12.81 -10.77 3.37
N LEU A 131 -13.94 -10.92 4.04
CA LEU A 131 -14.77 -9.81 4.51
C LEU A 131 -14.83 -9.80 6.03
N ARG A 132 -14.83 -8.61 6.60
CA ARG A 132 -15.14 -8.39 8.01
C ARG A 132 -16.05 -7.18 8.14
N GLU A 133 -16.86 -7.18 9.18
CA GLU A 133 -17.62 -6.01 9.56
C GLU A 133 -16.65 -4.97 10.12
N ASP A 134 -16.78 -3.74 9.66
CA ASP A 134 -16.02 -2.61 10.16
C ASP A 134 -16.78 -1.32 9.83
N ILE A 135 -16.60 -0.32 10.66
CA ILE A 135 -17.23 0.98 10.49
C ILE A 135 -16.17 1.89 9.89
N ILE A 136 -16.15 1.98 8.56
CA ILE A 136 -15.34 2.96 7.84
C ILE A 136 -16.26 3.98 7.20
N GLY A 137 -16.23 5.20 7.71
CA GLY A 137 -17.02 6.31 7.21
C GLY A 137 -18.21 6.66 8.11
N ASP A 138 -18.60 7.93 8.08
CA ASP A 138 -19.67 8.48 8.93
C ASP A 138 -21.04 7.91 8.55
N LYS A 139 -21.23 7.58 7.26
CA LYS A 139 -22.49 6.99 6.76
C LYS A 139 -22.53 5.47 6.90
N ALA A 140 -21.38 4.80 6.91
CA ALA A 140 -21.29 3.35 7.14
C ALA A 140 -21.69 2.97 8.57
N ALA A 141 -21.46 3.86 9.55
CA ALA A 141 -21.87 3.67 10.95
C ALA A 141 -23.38 3.49 11.13
N GLN A 142 -24.19 3.88 10.14
CA GLN A 142 -25.64 3.90 10.20
C GLN A 142 -26.30 2.70 9.50
N ALA A 143 -25.53 1.85 8.81
CA ALA A 143 -26.06 0.71 8.06
C ALA A 143 -25.52 -0.61 8.64
N SER A 144 -26.42 -1.49 9.08
CA SER A 144 -26.08 -2.88 9.38
C SER A 144 -25.75 -3.62 8.07
N GLY A 145 -24.78 -4.53 8.09
CA GLY A 145 -24.36 -5.30 6.91
C GLY A 145 -23.38 -4.60 5.98
N VAL A 146 -22.58 -3.67 6.51
CA VAL A 146 -21.45 -3.06 5.80
C VAL A 146 -20.17 -3.83 6.12
N TYR A 147 -19.47 -4.26 5.08
CA TYR A 147 -18.21 -4.97 5.16
C TYR A 147 -17.07 -4.13 4.61
N ILE A 148 -15.86 -4.49 5.04
CA ILE A 148 -14.62 -4.10 4.38
C ILE A 148 -13.83 -5.36 4.04
N VAL A 149 -12.86 -5.22 3.12
CA VAL A 149 -11.95 -6.32 2.81
C VAL A 149 -10.92 -6.46 3.94
N THR A 150 -10.88 -7.64 4.54
CA THR A 150 -9.87 -7.99 5.55
C THR A 150 -8.47 -7.83 4.95
N ALA A 151 -7.56 -7.19 5.67
CA ALA A 151 -6.20 -6.94 5.19
C ALA A 151 -6.11 -6.15 3.86
N ARG A 152 -7.14 -5.35 3.55
CA ARG A 152 -7.17 -4.45 2.38
C ARG A 152 -6.92 -5.24 1.08
N ALA A 153 -6.05 -4.78 0.18
CA ALA A 153 -5.80 -5.44 -1.10
C ALA A 153 -5.27 -6.88 -0.96
N GLN A 154 -4.77 -7.30 0.22
CA GLN A 154 -4.29 -8.67 0.45
C GLN A 154 -5.41 -9.68 0.70
N GLY A 155 -6.61 -9.22 1.06
CA GLY A 155 -7.77 -10.09 1.26
C GLY A 155 -8.69 -10.19 0.05
N ILE A 156 -8.27 -9.71 -1.12
CA ILE A 156 -9.04 -9.83 -2.35
C ILE A 156 -8.21 -10.45 -3.46
N PHE A 157 -8.82 -11.41 -4.14
CA PHE A 157 -8.21 -12.17 -5.22
C PHE A 157 -9.15 -12.14 -6.43
N PRO A 158 -8.88 -11.27 -7.43
CA PRO A 158 -9.67 -11.25 -8.66
C PRO A 158 -9.70 -12.62 -9.33
N ILE A 159 -10.86 -12.96 -9.91
CA ILE A 159 -11.03 -14.20 -10.65
C ILE A 159 -10.86 -13.89 -12.14
N VAL A 160 -9.81 -14.44 -12.73
CA VAL A 160 -9.52 -14.31 -14.16
C VAL A 160 -9.85 -15.62 -14.85
N THR A 161 -10.48 -15.53 -16.01
CA THR A 161 -10.69 -16.69 -16.89
C THR A 161 -9.50 -16.78 -17.84
N GLU A 162 -8.79 -17.90 -17.81
CA GLU A 162 -7.71 -18.20 -18.74
C GLU A 162 -8.23 -18.56 -20.14
N SER A 163 -7.33 -18.62 -21.12
CA SER A 163 -7.63 -18.98 -22.52
C SER A 163 -8.30 -20.34 -22.67
N ASP A 164 -8.06 -21.26 -21.72
CA ASP A 164 -8.66 -22.59 -21.65
C ASP A 164 -9.99 -22.64 -20.88
N LYS A 165 -10.57 -21.47 -20.55
CA LYS A 165 -11.81 -21.29 -19.77
C LYS A 165 -11.72 -21.68 -18.30
N ARG A 166 -10.54 -22.02 -17.76
CA ARG A 166 -10.38 -22.23 -16.32
C ARG A 166 -10.41 -20.89 -15.58
N LYS A 167 -11.09 -20.85 -14.45
CA LYS A 167 -11.15 -19.68 -13.56
C LYS A 167 -10.08 -19.82 -12.49
N LYS A 168 -9.17 -18.84 -12.39
CA LYS A 168 -8.11 -18.81 -11.38
C LYS A 168 -8.11 -17.53 -10.58
N LEU A 169 -7.58 -17.63 -9.37
CA LEU A 169 -7.33 -16.50 -8.49
C LEU A 169 -6.00 -15.85 -8.85
N VAL A 170 -6.00 -14.51 -8.93
CA VAL A 170 -4.76 -13.74 -9.10
C VAL A 170 -4.58 -12.79 -7.93
N SER A 171 -3.34 -12.39 -7.65
CA SER A 171 -3.08 -11.31 -6.70
C SER A 171 -3.70 -9.99 -7.17
N SER A 172 -4.23 -9.21 -6.23
CA SER A 172 -4.71 -7.86 -6.51
C SER A 172 -3.57 -6.96 -7.00
N ALA A 173 -3.80 -6.25 -8.11
CA ALA A 173 -2.83 -5.30 -8.66
C ALA A 173 -2.52 -4.13 -7.71
N ALA A 174 -3.39 -3.86 -6.73
CA ALA A 174 -3.21 -2.79 -5.75
C ALA A 174 -2.21 -3.10 -4.64
N LEU A 175 -1.61 -4.30 -4.62
CA LEU A 175 -0.72 -4.76 -3.55
C LEU A 175 0.65 -4.09 -3.51
N GLY A 176 1.12 -3.52 -4.63
CA GLY A 176 2.49 -3.02 -4.73
C GLY A 176 3.53 -4.08 -4.30
N MET A 177 4.66 -3.63 -3.75
CA MET A 177 5.69 -4.51 -3.20
C MET A 177 5.33 -4.94 -1.77
N LEU A 178 5.21 -6.26 -1.55
CA LEU A 178 5.05 -6.83 -0.20
C LEU A 178 6.39 -7.29 0.35
N TYR A 179 6.62 -7.02 1.64
CA TYR A 179 7.75 -7.57 2.38
C TYR A 179 7.30 -8.76 3.24
N PRO A 180 8.12 -9.82 3.35
CA PRO A 180 7.81 -10.93 4.22
C PRO A 180 7.73 -10.47 5.70
N PRO A 181 6.90 -11.12 6.54
CA PRO A 181 6.90 -10.85 7.97
C PRO A 181 8.30 -11.03 8.56
N ARG A 182 8.75 -10.09 9.39
CA ARG A 182 9.98 -10.29 10.18
C ARG A 182 9.74 -11.46 11.14
N ALA A 183 10.37 -12.61 10.87
CA ALA A 183 10.33 -13.76 11.77
C ALA A 183 11.00 -13.40 13.10
N LYS A 184 10.24 -13.39 14.20
CA LYS A 184 10.80 -13.19 15.55
C LYS A 184 11.12 -14.49 16.29
N VAL A 185 10.81 -15.66 15.75
CA VAL A 185 11.07 -16.98 16.37
C VAL A 185 11.21 -18.05 15.27
N PRO A 186 12.12 -19.03 15.36
CA PRO A 186 12.10 -20.20 14.49
C PRO A 186 10.94 -21.12 14.91
N MET A 187 9.74 -20.86 14.39
CA MET A 187 8.58 -21.71 14.60
C MET A 187 7.72 -21.66 13.34
N VAL A 188 7.60 -22.81 12.66
CA VAL A 188 6.70 -23.12 11.52
C VAL A 188 6.36 -21.91 10.66
N GLN A 189 7.04 -21.73 9.52
CA GLN A 189 6.61 -20.78 8.50
C GLN A 189 5.15 -21.08 8.12
N LYS A 190 4.22 -20.28 8.66
CA LYS A 190 2.82 -20.31 8.26
C LYS A 190 2.75 -19.72 6.85
N ALA A 191 2.12 -20.44 5.93
CA ALA A 191 2.04 -20.07 4.53
C ALA A 191 1.35 -18.70 4.36
N LEU A 192 1.89 -17.88 3.44
CA LEU A 192 1.29 -16.58 3.12
C LEU A 192 -0.02 -16.77 2.36
N ALA A 193 -0.97 -15.85 2.52
CA ALA A 193 -2.26 -15.94 1.86
C ALA A 193 -2.13 -16.05 0.33
N ARG A 194 -1.19 -15.29 -0.27
CA ARG A 194 -0.89 -15.39 -1.71
C ARG A 194 -0.37 -16.76 -2.13
N GLU A 195 0.54 -17.35 -1.37
CA GLU A 195 1.12 -18.66 -1.71
C GLU A 195 0.06 -19.77 -1.63
N VAL A 196 -0.93 -19.58 -0.75
CA VAL A 196 -2.02 -20.54 -0.58
C VAL A 196 -3.13 -20.36 -1.62
N LEU A 197 -3.33 -19.19 -2.21
CA LEU A 197 -4.52 -18.89 -3.01
C LEU A 197 -4.23 -18.48 -4.45
N GLU A 198 -3.09 -17.84 -4.72
CA GLU A 198 -2.72 -17.40 -6.06
C GLU A 198 -2.55 -18.59 -7.02
N ASP A 199 -2.99 -18.38 -8.25
CA ASP A 199 -3.05 -19.37 -9.35
C ASP A 199 -3.90 -20.62 -9.07
N LYS A 200 -4.53 -20.73 -7.89
CA LYS A 200 -5.50 -21.80 -7.62
C LYS A 200 -6.82 -21.56 -8.33
N SER A 201 -7.49 -22.66 -8.65
CA SER A 201 -8.89 -22.61 -9.03
C SER A 201 -9.77 -22.17 -7.86
N VAL A 202 -10.96 -21.66 -8.18
CA VAL A 202 -11.94 -21.27 -7.14
C VAL A 202 -12.31 -22.45 -6.24
N ASP A 203 -12.41 -23.66 -6.79
CA ASP A 203 -12.78 -24.86 -6.04
C ASP A 203 -11.68 -25.32 -5.07
N GLU A 204 -10.41 -25.29 -5.49
CA GLU A 204 -9.26 -25.62 -4.63
C GLU A 204 -9.09 -24.59 -3.50
N ALA A 205 -9.29 -23.32 -3.82
CA ALA A 205 -9.29 -22.25 -2.82
C ALA A 205 -10.42 -22.43 -1.83
N ARG A 206 -11.64 -22.76 -2.30
CA ARG A 206 -12.80 -23.04 -1.46
C ARG A 206 -12.51 -24.16 -0.46
N GLU A 207 -11.92 -25.28 -0.90
CA GLU A 207 -11.58 -26.37 0.01
C GLU A 207 -10.51 -25.95 1.03
N SER A 208 -9.47 -25.25 0.59
CA SER A 208 -8.42 -24.72 1.47
C SER A 208 -9.01 -23.81 2.56
N ILE A 209 -9.93 -22.91 2.18
CA ILE A 209 -10.60 -21.98 3.09
C ILE A 209 -11.52 -22.72 4.05
N ARG A 210 -12.37 -23.65 3.58
CA ARG A 210 -13.27 -24.41 4.45
C ARG A 210 -12.52 -25.27 5.45
N SER A 211 -11.42 -25.89 5.02
CA SER A 211 -10.53 -26.65 5.91
C SER A 211 -9.94 -25.75 7.01
N ALA A 212 -9.35 -24.61 6.64
CA ALA A 212 -8.79 -23.66 7.61
C ALA A 212 -9.86 -23.06 8.53
N TRP A 213 -11.02 -22.70 7.98
CA TRP A 213 -12.14 -22.13 8.73
C TRP A 213 -12.61 -23.08 9.83
N ARG A 214 -12.83 -24.36 9.50
CA ARG A 214 -13.19 -25.40 10.47
C ARG A 214 -12.13 -25.52 11.57
N ARG A 215 -10.85 -25.55 11.20
CA ARG A 215 -9.75 -25.67 12.17
C ARG A 215 -9.67 -24.48 13.14
N ILE A 216 -9.93 -23.26 12.67
CA ILE A 216 -9.76 -22.01 13.43
C ILE A 216 -11.01 -21.66 14.25
N HIS A 217 -12.20 -21.77 13.65
CA HIS A 217 -13.43 -21.25 14.24
C HIS A 217 -14.26 -22.28 15.03
N VAL A 218 -14.02 -23.60 14.86
CA VAL A 218 -14.74 -24.64 15.64
C VAL A 218 -14.17 -24.81 17.06
N LYS A 219 -12.98 -24.26 17.35
CA LYS A 219 -12.34 -24.34 18.67
C LYS A 219 -12.71 -23.20 19.63
N ARG A 220 -13.72 -22.40 19.31
CA ARG A 220 -14.28 -21.35 20.17
C ARG A 220 -15.71 -21.69 20.55
#